data_AF-A0A9D6PNS2-F1
#
_entry.id   AF-A0A9D6PNS2-F1
#
_cell.length_a   1.000
_cell.length_b   1.000
_cell.length_c   1.000
_cell.angle_alpha   90.00
_cell.angle_beta   90.00
_cell.angle_gamma   90.00
#
_symmetry.space_group_name_H-M   'P 1'
#
loop_
_entity.id
_entity.type
_entity.pdbx_description
1 polymer ?
#
loop_
_entity_poly.entity_id
_entity_poly.type
_entity_poly.pdbx_seq_one_letter_code
_entity_poly.pdbx_strand_id
1 'polypeptide(L)'
;MDDSCHNLFSDQQVIDAEQARLRARRGLSDSEAVKDVVGLALSGGGVRSATFNLGLLQAMQRHQVLSQVDYLSTVSGGGYIGSSYTWLAAQSNGEFPFGTRREDHAKSGGRILDWIRLHGSYLTPGSGLDGFALMAAVLRGVFVNLVVVVPFFLLFMWTLLQFDLFGVILSVAGVLAAVLLAVWLIHALYSGQIFNNAFELRRKMDCYASVIARLIIAGIVLGSLPTMHQLAADWITTAFSTVGLTGLISMFFGWWSRNNNNERAGKSGWTLRIGLILLLYGILLGAYDFVWRYLYEDLYTVAFGLMELLAFGAVGNWALTLVSAALLLSVLIGLLGNINHVSMHRYYRDRLLEAYMMRPESPVTDNKKVDADRFYLRDIPQTSAPYHIINTNMNTIASADAKLRIRGGDNFIFSPLFCGSRVTGYAANADRVCNGKKINGYLGGTMDLATAFTISGAAVDPNTGVTRSRPLAFLMCLLNVRLGYWIR
;
A
#
# COMPACT_ATOMS: atom_id res chain seq x y z
N MET A 1 8.96 32.37 19.44
CA MET A 1 7.64 31.84 19.03
C MET A 1 7.54 30.45 19.61
N ASP A 2 6.40 30.07 20.16
CA ASP A 2 6.21 28.78 20.83
C ASP A 2 6.36 27.63 19.82
N ASP A 3 7.45 26.85 19.93
CA ASP A 3 7.75 25.71 19.05
C ASP A 3 6.63 24.65 19.05
N SER A 4 5.76 24.66 20.07
CA SER A 4 4.61 23.76 20.17
C SER A 4 3.51 24.03 19.13
N CYS A 5 3.54 25.17 18.44
CA CYS A 5 2.50 25.59 17.50
C CYS A 5 2.66 25.09 16.05
N HIS A 6 3.78 24.43 15.73
CA HIS A 6 4.00 23.92 14.38
C HIS A 6 3.25 22.60 14.13
N ASN A 7 2.55 22.51 13.01
CA ASN A 7 1.95 21.23 12.56
C ASN A 7 3.02 20.27 12.05
N LEU A 8 4.07 20.80 11.42
CA LEU A 8 5.20 20.06 10.87
C LEU A 8 6.50 20.68 11.37
N PHE A 9 7.42 19.82 11.78
CA PHE A 9 8.73 20.16 12.29
C PHE A 9 9.81 19.98 11.22
N SER A 10 10.84 20.79 11.32
CA SER A 10 12.07 20.68 10.53
C SER A 10 13.00 19.60 11.06
N ASP A 11 13.96 19.16 10.24
CA ASP A 11 15.01 18.21 10.63
C ASP A 11 15.71 18.65 11.93
N GLN A 12 16.04 19.94 12.07
CA GLN A 12 16.75 20.45 13.24
C GLN A 12 15.92 20.32 14.52
N GLN A 13 14.63 20.68 14.47
CA GLN A 13 13.74 20.56 15.62
C GLN A 13 13.53 19.09 16.05
N VAL A 14 13.49 18.16 15.09
CA VAL A 14 13.43 16.73 15.39
C VAL A 14 14.71 16.27 16.08
N ILE A 15 15.88 16.65 15.55
CA ILE A 15 17.17 16.32 16.14
C ILE A 15 17.26 16.88 17.57
N ASP A 16 16.87 18.14 17.80
CA ASP A 16 16.94 18.78 19.11
C ASP A 16 16.10 18.04 20.16
N ALA A 17 14.89 17.60 19.78
CA ALA A 17 14.00 16.83 20.63
C ALA A 17 14.54 15.41 20.89
N GLU A 18 15.15 14.75 19.91
CA GLU A 18 15.83 13.47 20.11
C GLU A 18 17.04 13.60 21.03
N GLN A 19 17.85 14.66 20.86
CA GLN A 19 18.99 14.97 21.72
C GLN A 19 18.54 15.17 23.18
N ALA A 20 17.42 15.84 23.43
CA ALA A 20 16.84 15.97 24.76
C ALA A 20 16.50 14.59 25.38
N ARG A 21 15.92 13.69 24.59
CA ARG A 21 15.63 12.31 25.02
C ARG A 21 16.91 11.52 25.34
N LEU A 22 17.97 11.71 24.56
CA LEU A 22 19.26 11.07 24.80
C LEU A 22 19.98 11.61 26.04
N ARG A 23 19.93 12.93 26.28
CA ARG A 23 20.45 13.55 27.53
C ARG A 23 19.80 12.92 28.75
N ALA A 24 18.46 12.85 28.74
CA ALA A 24 17.71 12.26 29.83
C ALA A 24 18.06 10.76 30.03
N ARG A 25 18.31 10.01 28.96
CA ARG A 25 18.72 8.59 29.06
C ARG A 25 20.12 8.42 29.62
N ARG A 26 21.05 9.30 29.25
CA ARG A 26 22.43 9.30 29.73
C ARG A 26 22.61 9.98 31.10
N GLY A 27 21.55 10.58 31.66
CA GLY A 27 21.60 11.31 32.92
C GLY A 27 22.37 12.64 32.83
N LEU A 28 22.42 13.25 31.64
CA LEU A 28 23.09 14.53 31.38
C LEU A 28 22.16 15.71 31.69
N SER A 29 22.75 16.86 32.03
CA SER A 29 22.00 18.11 32.22
C SER A 29 21.48 18.67 30.88
N ASP A 30 20.42 19.49 30.92
CA ASP A 30 19.82 20.08 29.71
C ASP A 30 20.79 20.93 28.88
N SER A 31 21.78 21.55 29.53
CA SER A 31 22.83 22.36 28.90
C SER A 31 23.97 21.54 28.29
N GLU A 32 24.07 20.25 28.61
CA GLU A 32 25.20 19.42 28.20
C GLU A 32 24.98 18.83 26.79
N ALA A 33 26.02 18.89 25.97
CA ALA A 33 25.96 18.32 24.62
C ALA A 33 26.13 16.79 24.67
N VAL A 34 25.24 16.05 24.01
CA VAL A 34 25.43 14.61 23.81
C VAL A 34 26.55 14.42 22.77
N LYS A 35 27.68 13.88 23.19
CA LYS A 35 28.81 13.55 22.32
C LYS A 35 28.89 12.05 22.06
N ASP A 36 29.58 11.67 20.99
CA ASP A 36 29.86 10.26 20.64
C ASP A 36 28.58 9.40 20.61
N VAL A 37 27.60 9.87 19.83
CA VAL A 37 26.31 9.19 19.64
C VAL A 37 26.52 7.94 18.79
N VAL A 38 26.05 6.79 19.26
CA VAL A 38 26.19 5.51 18.57
C VAL A 38 24.85 5.04 18.02
N GLY A 39 24.81 4.74 16.72
CA GLY A 39 23.66 4.15 16.06
C GLY A 39 23.91 2.69 15.68
N LEU A 40 22.95 1.81 15.97
CA LEU A 40 22.90 0.43 15.48
C LEU A 40 21.83 0.33 14.38
N ALA A 41 22.22 -0.13 13.20
CA ALA A 41 21.31 -0.34 12.08
C ALA A 41 21.01 -1.84 11.89
N LEU A 42 19.74 -2.24 12.03
CA LEU A 42 19.26 -3.60 11.74
C LEU A 42 18.62 -3.63 10.35
N SER A 43 19.32 -4.26 9.40
CA SER A 43 18.89 -4.33 8.00
C SER A 43 17.65 -5.22 7.81
N GLY A 44 17.05 -5.14 6.62
CA GLY A 44 15.92 -5.98 6.21
C GLY A 44 16.34 -7.36 5.70
N GLY A 45 15.35 -8.18 5.36
CA GLY A 45 15.54 -9.55 4.85
C GLY A 45 14.55 -10.59 5.39
N GLY A 46 13.40 -10.13 5.89
CA GLY A 46 12.36 -10.97 6.48
C GLY A 46 12.83 -11.73 7.72
N VAL A 47 12.27 -12.92 7.96
CA VAL A 47 12.53 -13.74 9.16
C VAL A 47 14.02 -14.09 9.31
N ARG A 48 14.73 -14.36 8.21
CA ARG A 48 16.17 -14.68 8.26
C ARG A 48 16.98 -13.54 8.87
N SER A 49 16.69 -12.31 8.44
CA SER A 49 17.34 -11.11 8.99
C SER A 49 16.93 -10.87 10.44
N ALA A 50 15.65 -11.07 10.80
CA ALA A 50 15.20 -10.98 12.18
C ALA A 50 15.98 -11.93 13.11
N THR A 51 16.17 -13.20 12.69
CA THR A 51 16.93 -14.20 13.46
C THR A 51 18.41 -13.82 13.61
N PHE A 52 19.04 -13.32 12.54
CA PHE A 52 20.43 -12.87 12.62
C PHE A 52 20.58 -11.67 13.58
N ASN A 53 19.72 -10.66 13.42
CA ASN A 53 19.73 -9.47 14.25
C ASN A 53 19.42 -9.78 15.72
N LEU A 54 18.57 -10.77 16.01
CA LEU A 54 18.36 -11.29 17.36
C LEU A 54 19.68 -11.78 17.98
N GLY A 55 20.42 -12.63 17.27
CA GLY A 55 21.72 -13.13 17.73
C GLY A 55 22.76 -12.02 17.90
N LEU A 56 22.76 -11.02 17.01
CA LEU A 56 23.60 -9.83 17.13
C LEU A 56 23.30 -9.06 18.43
N LEU A 57 22.02 -8.77 18.70
CA LEU A 57 21.61 -8.08 19.92
C LEU A 57 22.00 -8.87 21.18
N GLN A 58 21.85 -10.20 21.17
CA GLN A 58 22.28 -11.06 22.27
C GLN A 58 23.80 -11.01 22.49
N ALA A 59 24.59 -11.02 21.42
CA ALA A 59 26.04 -10.91 21.49
C ALA A 59 26.46 -9.53 22.04
N MET A 60 25.86 -8.45 21.53
CA MET A 60 26.14 -7.09 21.99
C MET A 60 25.78 -6.90 23.47
N GLN A 61 24.65 -7.47 23.92
CA GLN A 61 24.29 -7.46 25.33
C GLN A 61 25.28 -8.29 26.17
N ARG A 62 25.67 -9.48 25.71
CA ARG A 62 26.64 -10.35 26.42
C ARG A 62 27.98 -9.65 26.62
N HIS A 63 28.41 -8.85 25.66
CA HIS A 63 29.64 -8.06 25.70
C HIS A 63 29.45 -6.64 26.28
N GLN A 64 28.27 -6.31 26.80
CA GLN A 64 27.95 -5.02 27.43
C GLN A 64 28.20 -3.79 26.53
N VAL A 65 28.12 -3.96 25.21
CA VAL A 65 28.25 -2.86 24.24
C VAL A 65 26.89 -2.32 23.80
N LEU A 66 25.80 -3.08 24.00
CA LEU A 66 24.45 -2.64 23.63
C LEU A 66 23.99 -1.41 24.43
N SER A 67 24.43 -1.28 25.69
CA SER A 67 24.14 -0.12 26.54
C SER A 67 24.72 1.19 26.01
N GLN A 68 25.73 1.14 25.14
CA GLN A 68 26.34 2.31 24.51
C GLN A 68 25.58 2.78 23.27
N VAL A 69 24.64 1.99 22.76
CA VAL A 69 23.87 2.31 21.55
C VAL A 69 22.78 3.32 21.90
N ASP A 70 22.79 4.50 21.27
CA ASP A 70 21.81 5.56 21.44
C ASP A 70 20.60 5.40 20.54
N TYR A 71 20.86 5.05 19.27
CA TYR A 71 19.84 4.90 18.23
C TYR A 71 19.76 3.46 17.73
N LEU A 72 18.55 2.95 17.59
CA LEU A 72 18.27 1.70 16.91
C LEU A 72 17.51 2.00 15.61
N SER A 73 18.20 1.96 14.47
CA SER A 73 17.62 2.18 13.16
C SER A 73 17.25 0.84 12.53
N THR A 74 16.02 0.66 12.10
CA THR A 74 15.54 -0.65 11.62
C THR A 74 14.80 -0.57 10.30
N VAL A 75 14.82 -1.64 9.52
CA VAL A 75 14.00 -1.78 8.32
C VAL A 75 13.55 -3.23 8.11
N SER A 76 12.31 -3.45 7.68
CA SER A 76 11.74 -4.77 7.36
C SER A 76 12.01 -5.82 8.45
N GLY A 77 12.69 -6.93 8.15
CA GLY A 77 13.04 -7.98 9.11
C GLY A 77 13.80 -7.48 10.35
N GLY A 78 14.66 -6.47 10.21
CA GLY A 78 15.29 -5.78 11.35
C GLY A 78 14.28 -5.01 12.21
N GLY A 79 13.22 -4.50 11.59
CA GLY A 79 12.07 -3.89 12.28
C GLY A 79 11.27 -4.91 13.10
N TYR A 80 11.18 -6.18 12.67
CA TYR A 80 10.46 -7.21 13.43
C TYR A 80 11.10 -7.43 14.80
N ILE A 81 12.41 -7.66 14.80
CA ILE A 81 13.14 -7.91 16.04
C ILE A 81 13.44 -6.64 16.83
N GLY A 82 13.66 -5.51 16.15
CA GLY A 82 13.82 -4.22 16.80
C GLY A 82 12.55 -3.79 17.54
N SER A 83 11.38 -3.96 16.93
CA SER A 83 10.10 -3.70 17.61
C SER A 83 9.82 -4.70 18.71
N SER A 84 10.19 -5.98 18.54
CA SER A 84 10.14 -6.97 19.62
C SER A 84 10.97 -6.53 20.83
N TYR A 85 12.19 -6.04 20.59
CA TYR A 85 13.07 -5.51 21.63
C TYR A 85 12.45 -4.29 22.31
N THR A 86 12.01 -3.30 21.54
CA THR A 86 11.36 -2.08 22.06
C THR A 86 10.12 -2.41 22.89
N TRP A 87 9.27 -3.30 22.40
CA TRP A 87 8.07 -3.76 23.11
C TRP A 87 8.43 -4.43 24.43
N LEU A 88 9.26 -5.47 24.40
CA LEU A 88 9.58 -6.25 25.59
C LEU A 88 10.36 -5.42 26.62
N ALA A 89 11.30 -4.57 26.17
CA ALA A 89 12.01 -3.64 27.03
C ALA A 89 11.06 -2.62 27.69
N ALA A 90 10.01 -2.18 27.00
CA ALA A 90 8.99 -1.33 27.62
C ALA A 90 8.21 -2.06 28.71
N GLN A 91 7.98 -3.37 28.57
CA GLN A 91 7.29 -4.19 29.57
C GLN A 91 8.18 -4.61 30.75
N SER A 92 9.50 -4.62 30.57
CA SER A 92 10.49 -5.05 31.58
C SER A 92 11.32 -3.90 32.15
N ASN A 93 10.83 -2.66 32.07
CA ASN A 93 11.54 -1.47 32.56
C ASN A 93 12.98 -1.31 32.02
N GLY A 94 13.18 -1.70 30.75
CA GLY A 94 14.46 -1.60 30.04
C GLY A 94 15.34 -2.84 30.09
N GLU A 95 14.95 -3.91 30.79
CA GLU A 95 15.75 -5.14 30.80
C GLU A 95 15.83 -5.79 29.41
N PHE A 96 17.00 -6.32 29.08
CA PHE A 96 17.20 -7.01 27.80
C PHE A 96 16.42 -8.34 27.76
N PRO A 97 15.50 -8.53 26.79
CA PRO A 97 14.47 -9.56 26.91
C PRO A 97 14.87 -10.93 26.35
N PHE A 98 15.90 -11.03 25.50
CA PHE A 98 16.15 -12.25 24.72
C PHE A 98 17.03 -13.31 25.41
N GLY A 99 17.50 -13.03 26.63
CA GLY A 99 18.53 -13.84 27.29
C GLY A 99 19.88 -13.80 26.54
N THR A 100 20.98 -14.09 27.24
CA THR A 100 22.32 -14.03 26.64
C THR A 100 23.12 -15.30 26.80
N ARG A 101 22.74 -16.23 27.68
CA ARG A 101 23.45 -17.50 27.93
C ARG A 101 22.51 -18.68 27.80
N ARG A 102 23.07 -19.89 27.69
CA ARG A 102 22.28 -21.13 27.63
C ARG A 102 21.40 -21.33 28.87
N GLU A 103 21.88 -20.91 30.03
CA GLU A 103 21.14 -20.96 31.31
C GLU A 103 19.93 -20.03 31.32
N ASP A 104 19.95 -18.93 30.55
CA ASP A 104 18.82 -18.01 30.41
C ASP A 104 17.67 -18.63 29.60
N HIS A 105 17.92 -19.75 28.89
CA HIS A 105 16.88 -20.48 28.18
C HIS A 105 15.88 -21.18 29.12
N ALA A 106 16.24 -21.40 30.39
CA ALA A 106 15.29 -21.89 31.39
C ALA A 106 14.41 -20.75 31.98
N LYS A 107 14.67 -19.48 31.62
CA LYS A 107 14.00 -18.28 32.15
C LYS A 107 13.13 -17.59 31.07
N SER A 108 12.73 -16.34 31.32
CA SER A 108 11.95 -15.51 30.39
C SER A 108 12.56 -15.42 28.98
N GLY A 109 13.89 -15.26 28.89
CA GLY A 109 14.58 -15.17 27.60
C GLY A 109 14.45 -16.42 26.72
N GLY A 110 14.47 -17.61 27.33
CA GLY A 110 14.19 -18.87 26.64
C GLY A 110 12.77 -18.95 26.10
N ARG A 111 11.78 -18.62 26.93
CA ARG A 111 10.36 -18.62 26.51
C ARG A 111 10.11 -17.70 25.33
N ILE A 112 10.70 -16.50 25.32
CA ILE A 112 10.59 -15.55 24.21
C ILE A 112 11.23 -16.11 22.93
N LEU A 113 12.41 -16.71 23.07
CA LEU A 113 13.10 -17.31 21.93
C LEU A 113 12.32 -18.50 21.35
N ASP A 114 11.77 -19.35 22.21
CA ASP A 114 10.95 -20.49 21.82
C ASP A 114 9.63 -20.02 21.17
N TRP A 115 9.02 -18.94 21.69
CA TRP A 115 7.86 -18.31 21.06
C TRP A 115 8.17 -17.86 19.64
N ILE A 116 9.22 -17.05 19.44
CA ILE A 116 9.60 -16.54 18.12
C ILE A 116 9.93 -17.69 17.15
N ARG A 117 10.55 -18.77 17.65
CA ARG A 117 10.84 -19.98 16.85
C ARG A 117 9.57 -20.71 16.43
N LEU A 118 8.63 -20.93 17.37
CA LEU A 118 7.36 -21.60 17.10
C LEU A 118 6.47 -20.79 16.15
N HIS A 119 6.57 -19.46 16.21
CA HIS A 119 5.82 -18.54 15.34
C HIS A 119 6.61 -18.09 14.10
N GLY A 120 7.68 -18.81 13.73
CA GLY A 120 8.46 -18.51 12.53
C GLY A 120 7.65 -18.63 11.23
N SER A 121 6.63 -19.49 11.21
CA SER A 121 5.63 -19.58 10.14
C SER A 121 4.44 -18.65 10.41
N TYR A 122 4.72 -17.35 10.50
CA TYR A 122 3.72 -16.37 10.94
C TYR A 122 2.55 -16.18 9.97
N LEU A 123 2.69 -16.44 8.66
CA LEU A 123 1.57 -16.29 7.71
C LEU A 123 0.50 -17.37 7.85
N THR A 124 0.90 -18.57 8.29
CA THR A 124 0.03 -19.73 8.51
C THR A 124 0.53 -20.46 9.76
N PRO A 125 0.27 -19.92 10.96
CA PRO A 125 0.82 -20.46 12.21
C PRO A 125 0.15 -21.79 12.64
N GLY A 126 -0.92 -22.21 11.96
CA GLY A 126 -1.76 -23.32 12.43
C GLY A 126 -2.86 -22.81 13.36
N SER A 127 -3.56 -23.69 14.08
CA SER A 127 -4.67 -23.33 15.00
C SER A 127 -5.88 -22.66 14.34
N GLY A 128 -6.26 -23.08 13.13
CA GLY A 128 -7.38 -22.50 12.36
C GLY A 128 -6.99 -21.28 11.51
N LEU A 129 -5.75 -20.81 11.61
CA LEU A 129 -5.14 -19.83 10.73
C LEU A 129 -4.20 -20.53 9.72
N ASP A 130 -4.79 -21.40 8.91
CA ASP A 130 -4.10 -22.15 7.87
C ASP A 130 -4.12 -21.41 6.51
N GLY A 131 -3.70 -22.09 5.45
CA GLY A 131 -3.74 -21.55 4.10
C GLY A 131 -5.14 -21.13 3.64
N PHE A 132 -6.21 -21.75 4.17
CA PHE A 132 -7.59 -21.37 3.86
C PHE A 132 -7.95 -20.04 4.54
N ALA A 133 -7.51 -19.80 5.77
CA ALA A 133 -7.69 -18.51 6.42
C ALA A 133 -6.98 -17.38 5.65
N LEU A 134 -5.75 -17.64 5.16
CA LEU A 134 -5.04 -16.69 4.31
C LEU A 134 -5.78 -16.44 2.99
N MET A 135 -6.26 -17.49 2.33
CA MET A 135 -7.06 -17.40 1.11
C MET A 135 -8.35 -16.60 1.34
N ALA A 136 -9.06 -16.86 2.43
CA ALA A 136 -10.27 -16.14 2.81
C ALA A 136 -9.99 -14.64 3.06
N ALA A 137 -8.85 -14.31 3.68
CA ALA A 137 -8.44 -12.92 3.88
C ALA A 137 -8.18 -12.19 2.54
N VAL A 138 -7.50 -12.86 1.60
CA VAL A 138 -7.28 -12.34 0.24
C VAL A 138 -8.61 -12.15 -0.49
N LEU A 139 -9.46 -13.19 -0.52
CA LEU A 139 -10.75 -13.16 -1.19
C LEU A 139 -11.68 -12.10 -0.61
N ARG A 140 -11.68 -11.89 0.71
CA ARG A 140 -12.41 -10.79 1.35
C ARG A 140 -11.95 -9.43 0.83
N GLY A 141 -10.64 -9.22 0.74
CA GLY A 141 -10.06 -7.99 0.22
C GLY A 141 -10.41 -7.74 -1.26
N VAL A 142 -10.33 -8.78 -2.09
CA VAL A 142 -10.76 -8.76 -3.50
C VAL A 142 -12.24 -8.43 -3.59
N PHE A 143 -13.08 -9.13 -2.83
CA PHE A 143 -14.53 -8.97 -2.86
C PHE A 143 -14.94 -7.53 -2.53
N VAL A 144 -14.40 -6.94 -1.45
CA VAL A 144 -14.74 -5.55 -1.08
C VAL A 144 -14.30 -4.58 -2.18
N ASN A 145 -13.11 -4.75 -2.76
CA ASN A 145 -12.67 -3.88 -3.85
C ASN A 145 -13.54 -4.03 -5.11
N LEU A 146 -13.93 -5.25 -5.47
CA LEU A 146 -14.82 -5.48 -6.61
C LEU A 146 -16.23 -4.92 -6.37
N VAL A 147 -16.78 -5.09 -5.17
CA VAL A 147 -18.06 -4.48 -4.78
C VAL A 147 -18.02 -2.98 -4.92
N VAL A 148 -16.90 -2.33 -4.60
CA VAL A 148 -16.76 -0.87 -4.77
C VAL A 148 -16.54 -0.48 -6.22
N VAL A 149 -15.68 -1.17 -6.98
CA VAL A 149 -15.26 -0.73 -8.33
C VAL A 149 -16.26 -1.13 -9.42
N VAL A 150 -16.79 -2.36 -9.37
CA VAL A 150 -17.62 -2.93 -10.45
C VAL A 150 -18.91 -2.12 -10.68
N PRO A 151 -19.68 -1.70 -9.66
CA PRO A 151 -20.92 -0.95 -9.89
C PRO A 151 -20.69 0.39 -10.58
N PHE A 152 -19.64 1.15 -10.20
CA PHE A 152 -19.28 2.39 -10.91
C PHE A 152 -18.84 2.13 -12.35
N PHE A 153 -18.14 1.02 -12.59
CA PHE A 153 -17.72 0.64 -13.93
C PHE A 153 -18.91 0.22 -14.82
N LEU A 154 -19.88 -0.51 -14.26
CA LEU A 154 -21.13 -0.84 -14.94
C LEU A 154 -21.97 0.41 -15.21
N LEU A 155 -22.04 1.34 -14.27
CA LEU A 155 -22.71 2.63 -14.47
C LEU A 155 -22.06 3.43 -15.60
N PHE A 156 -20.71 3.47 -15.66
CA PHE A 156 -19.97 4.10 -16.73
C PHE A 156 -20.30 3.46 -18.09
N MET A 157 -20.27 2.13 -18.19
CA MET A 157 -20.61 1.40 -19.41
C MET A 157 -22.07 1.60 -19.84
N TRP A 158 -23.00 1.55 -18.88
CA TRP A 158 -24.42 1.85 -19.11
C TRP A 158 -24.63 3.26 -19.66
N THR A 159 -23.94 4.25 -19.10
CA THR A 159 -23.99 5.63 -19.59
C THR A 159 -23.47 5.73 -21.03
N LEU A 160 -22.34 5.09 -21.35
CA LEU A 160 -21.82 5.09 -22.72
C LEU A 160 -22.80 4.47 -23.72
N LEU A 161 -23.50 3.41 -23.31
CA LEU A 161 -24.45 2.71 -24.16
C LEU A 161 -25.75 3.49 -24.37
N GLN A 162 -26.32 4.06 -23.30
CA GLN A 162 -27.58 4.83 -23.35
C GLN A 162 -27.49 6.07 -24.23
N PHE A 163 -26.32 6.71 -24.30
CA PHE A 163 -26.09 7.91 -25.10
C PHE A 163 -25.40 7.63 -26.45
N ASP A 164 -25.29 6.35 -26.86
CA ASP A 164 -24.61 5.91 -28.08
C ASP A 164 -23.21 6.54 -28.27
N LEU A 165 -22.46 6.65 -27.16
CA LEU A 165 -21.18 7.37 -27.14
C LEU A 165 -20.05 6.54 -27.75
N PHE A 166 -20.20 5.23 -27.92
CA PHE A 166 -19.16 4.37 -28.47
C PHE A 166 -18.78 4.76 -29.90
N GLY A 167 -19.78 5.01 -30.77
CA GLY A 167 -19.54 5.46 -32.14
C GLY A 167 -18.90 6.85 -32.19
N VAL A 168 -19.33 7.75 -31.30
CA VAL A 168 -18.75 9.10 -31.15
C VAL A 168 -17.28 9.01 -30.72
N ILE A 169 -16.96 8.20 -29.71
CA ILE A 169 -15.60 7.99 -29.20
C ILE A 169 -14.69 7.44 -30.31
N LEU A 170 -15.17 6.46 -31.09
CA LEU A 170 -14.40 5.90 -32.20
C LEU A 170 -14.17 6.93 -33.32
N SER A 171 -15.18 7.72 -33.64
CA SER A 171 -15.10 8.79 -34.63
C SER A 171 -14.11 9.88 -34.22
N VAL A 172 -14.15 10.32 -32.96
CA VAL A 172 -13.19 11.28 -32.39
C VAL A 172 -11.77 10.72 -32.43
N ALA A 173 -11.57 9.44 -32.09
CA ALA A 173 -10.27 8.79 -32.21
C ALA A 173 -9.76 8.78 -33.66
N GLY A 174 -10.65 8.52 -34.64
CA GLY A 174 -10.34 8.60 -36.07
C GLY A 174 -9.91 10.00 -36.51
N VAL A 175 -10.65 11.05 -36.10
CA VAL A 175 -10.29 12.44 -36.38
C VAL A 175 -8.94 12.81 -35.76
N LEU A 176 -8.72 12.44 -34.49
CA LEU A 176 -7.43 12.67 -33.82
C LEU A 176 -6.28 11.97 -34.54
N ALA A 177 -6.49 10.75 -35.03
CA ALA A 177 -5.49 10.02 -35.82
C ALA A 177 -5.18 10.73 -37.14
N ALA A 178 -6.21 11.19 -37.86
CA ALA A 178 -6.04 11.95 -39.10
C ALA A 178 -5.28 13.27 -38.88
N VAL A 179 -5.61 14.01 -37.81
CA VAL A 179 -4.91 15.23 -37.41
C VAL A 179 -3.45 14.94 -37.07
N LEU A 180 -3.18 13.89 -36.28
CA LEU A 180 -1.82 13.51 -35.92
C LEU A 180 -0.98 13.13 -37.14
N LEU A 181 -1.55 12.36 -38.08
CA LEU A 181 -0.93 12.01 -39.35
C LEU A 181 -0.64 13.24 -40.20
N ALA A 182 -1.60 14.16 -40.33
CA ALA A 182 -1.40 15.42 -41.05
C ALA A 182 -0.26 16.26 -40.45
N VAL A 183 -0.21 16.37 -39.11
CA VAL A 183 0.87 17.06 -38.40
C VAL A 183 2.23 16.40 -38.69
N TRP A 184 2.31 15.06 -38.68
CA TRP A 184 3.54 14.35 -39.01
C TRP A 184 3.97 14.53 -40.47
N LEU A 185 3.03 14.54 -41.41
CA LEU A 185 3.31 14.79 -42.83
C LEU A 185 3.82 16.21 -43.05
N ILE A 186 3.19 17.21 -42.44
CA ILE A 186 3.65 18.61 -42.47
C ILE A 186 5.06 18.70 -41.87
N HIS A 187 5.29 18.09 -40.71
CA HIS A 187 6.62 18.05 -40.10
C HIS A 187 7.66 17.44 -41.03
N ALA A 188 7.35 16.32 -41.69
CA ALA A 188 8.26 15.66 -42.62
C ALA A 188 8.63 16.56 -43.80
N LEU A 189 7.64 17.24 -44.40
CA LEU A 189 7.83 18.15 -45.54
C LEU A 189 8.68 19.39 -45.19
N TYR A 190 8.49 19.96 -43.99
CA TYR A 190 9.18 21.19 -43.56
C TYR A 190 10.43 20.95 -42.70
N SER A 191 10.81 19.69 -42.49
CA SER A 191 11.91 19.28 -41.61
C SER A 191 13.27 19.88 -42.00
N GLY A 192 13.51 20.11 -43.30
CA GLY A 192 14.75 20.69 -43.82
C GLY A 192 14.87 22.21 -43.77
N GLN A 193 13.76 22.95 -43.58
CA GLN A 193 13.74 24.43 -43.67
C GLN A 193 13.51 25.14 -42.32
N ILE A 194 12.66 24.59 -41.45
CA ILE A 194 12.16 25.30 -40.25
C ILE A 194 12.68 24.67 -38.94
N PHE A 195 12.98 23.37 -38.94
CA PHE A 195 13.06 22.56 -37.71
C PHE A 195 14.46 22.14 -37.27
N ASN A 196 15.53 22.62 -37.90
CA ASN A 196 16.90 22.37 -37.45
C ASN A 196 17.26 23.14 -36.17
N ASN A 197 16.66 24.32 -35.94
CA ASN A 197 16.94 25.17 -34.76
C ASN A 197 15.79 25.26 -33.75
N ALA A 198 14.64 24.63 -34.02
CA ALA A 198 13.43 24.75 -33.20
C ALA A 198 13.25 23.56 -32.22
N PHE A 199 14.24 23.33 -31.36
CA PHE A 199 14.21 22.23 -30.37
C PHE A 199 12.96 22.26 -29.49
N GLU A 200 12.57 23.44 -28.98
CA GLU A 200 11.40 23.57 -28.11
C GLU A 200 10.09 23.21 -28.82
N LEU A 201 9.95 23.58 -30.09
CA LEU A 201 8.77 23.29 -30.88
C LEU A 201 8.64 21.78 -31.11
N ARG A 202 9.74 21.10 -31.48
CA ARG A 202 9.78 19.64 -31.64
C ARG A 202 9.41 18.92 -30.34
N ARG A 203 9.99 19.35 -29.20
CA ARG A 203 9.65 18.81 -27.88
C ARG A 203 8.17 18.97 -27.53
N LYS A 204 7.58 20.14 -27.82
CA LYS A 204 6.13 20.37 -27.60
C LYS A 204 5.30 19.44 -28.49
N MET A 205 5.64 19.32 -29.77
CA MET A 205 4.97 18.42 -30.71
C MET A 205 5.02 16.96 -30.24
N ASP A 206 6.19 16.45 -29.85
CA ASP A 206 6.35 15.09 -29.33
C ASP A 206 5.50 14.86 -28.07
N CYS A 207 5.43 15.86 -27.19
CA CYS A 207 4.63 15.80 -25.97
C CYS A 207 3.12 15.69 -26.30
N TYR A 208 2.60 16.58 -27.14
CA TYR A 208 1.20 16.55 -27.58
C TYR A 208 0.85 15.28 -28.36
N ALA A 209 1.72 14.86 -29.28
CA ALA A 209 1.57 13.61 -30.02
C ALA A 209 1.44 12.40 -29.07
N SER A 210 2.23 12.37 -28.00
CA SER A 210 2.16 11.29 -27.01
C SER A 210 0.86 11.24 -26.22
N VAL A 211 0.21 12.40 -26.01
CA VAL A 211 -1.09 12.49 -25.33
C VAL A 211 -2.19 12.08 -26.29
N ILE A 212 -2.19 12.63 -27.51
CA ILE A 212 -3.14 12.31 -28.57
C ILE A 212 -3.11 10.81 -28.90
N ALA A 213 -1.93 10.21 -29.04
CA ALA A 213 -1.78 8.78 -29.30
C ALA A 213 -2.43 7.92 -28.21
N ARG A 214 -2.33 8.31 -26.93
CA ARG A 214 -2.98 7.57 -25.83
C ARG A 214 -4.51 7.70 -25.90
N LEU A 215 -5.03 8.88 -26.25
CA LEU A 215 -6.46 9.09 -26.45
C LEU A 215 -6.99 8.29 -27.63
N ILE A 216 -6.25 8.22 -28.74
CA ILE A 216 -6.59 7.39 -29.90
C ILE A 216 -6.68 5.91 -29.48
N ILE A 217 -5.66 5.39 -28.79
CA ILE A 217 -5.65 3.99 -28.35
C ILE A 217 -6.83 3.71 -27.41
N ALA A 218 -7.07 4.57 -26.42
CA ALA A 218 -8.20 4.42 -25.49
C ALA A 218 -9.55 4.48 -26.23
N GLY A 219 -9.68 5.39 -27.19
CA GLY A 219 -10.88 5.55 -28.00
C GLY A 219 -11.14 4.37 -28.92
N ILE A 220 -10.11 3.80 -29.55
CA ILE A 220 -10.22 2.57 -30.34
C ILE A 220 -10.67 1.42 -29.44
N VAL A 221 -10.02 1.24 -28.28
CA VAL A 221 -10.33 0.15 -27.35
C VAL A 221 -11.77 0.23 -26.83
N LEU A 222 -12.23 1.41 -26.42
CA LEU A 222 -13.60 1.58 -25.94
C LEU A 222 -14.61 1.52 -27.08
N GLY A 223 -14.35 2.25 -28.16
CA GLY A 223 -15.23 2.34 -29.32
C GLY A 223 -15.38 1.04 -30.11
N SER A 224 -14.43 0.11 -30.01
CA SER A 224 -14.53 -1.22 -30.65
C SER A 224 -15.40 -2.21 -29.89
N LEU A 225 -15.84 -1.89 -28.65
CA LEU A 225 -16.59 -2.84 -27.81
C LEU A 225 -17.90 -3.31 -28.46
N PRO A 226 -18.76 -2.44 -29.03
CA PRO A 226 -19.99 -2.90 -29.70
C PRO A 226 -19.73 -3.83 -30.87
N THR A 227 -18.76 -3.49 -31.73
CA THR A 227 -18.40 -4.32 -32.89
C THR A 227 -17.84 -5.68 -32.45
N MET A 228 -16.95 -5.68 -31.45
CA MET A 228 -16.38 -6.93 -30.93
C MET A 228 -17.41 -7.77 -30.18
N HIS A 229 -18.38 -7.16 -29.52
CA HIS A 229 -19.51 -7.84 -28.90
C HIS A 229 -20.35 -8.58 -29.95
N GLN A 230 -20.66 -7.94 -31.08
CA GLN A 230 -21.38 -8.57 -32.19
C GLN A 230 -20.59 -9.73 -32.82
N LEU A 231 -19.27 -9.56 -33.01
CA LEU A 231 -18.42 -10.59 -33.62
C LEU A 231 -18.14 -11.78 -32.69
N ALA A 232 -18.17 -11.57 -31.37
CA ALA A 232 -17.77 -12.57 -30.38
C ALA A 232 -18.90 -12.99 -29.43
N ALA A 233 -20.17 -12.67 -29.71
CA ALA A 233 -21.30 -12.90 -28.82
C ALA A 233 -21.37 -14.33 -28.24
N ASP A 234 -21.19 -15.34 -29.11
CA ASP A 234 -21.21 -16.77 -28.75
C ASP A 234 -19.97 -17.23 -27.98
N TRP A 235 -18.83 -16.57 -28.21
CA TRP A 235 -17.58 -16.85 -27.53
C TRP A 235 -17.52 -16.19 -26.16
N ILE A 236 -18.15 -15.03 -25.98
CA ILE A 236 -18.14 -14.27 -24.71
C ILE A 236 -18.78 -15.09 -23.59
N THR A 237 -19.95 -15.68 -23.81
CA THR A 237 -20.64 -16.54 -22.82
C THR A 237 -19.80 -17.75 -22.43
N THR A 238 -19.16 -18.37 -23.42
CA THR A 238 -18.30 -19.54 -23.21
C THR A 238 -17.01 -19.15 -22.49
N ALA A 239 -16.38 -18.04 -22.86
CA ALA A 239 -15.15 -17.55 -22.26
C ALA A 239 -15.35 -17.09 -20.80
N PHE A 240 -16.45 -16.41 -20.49
CA PHE A 240 -16.72 -15.96 -19.11
C PHE A 240 -17.05 -17.11 -18.15
N SER A 241 -17.64 -18.21 -18.64
CA SER A 241 -17.93 -19.39 -17.82
C SER A 241 -16.73 -20.30 -17.57
N THR A 242 -15.67 -20.25 -18.41
CA THR A 242 -14.50 -21.15 -18.31
C THR A 242 -13.16 -20.46 -18.01
N VAL A 243 -12.96 -19.20 -18.39
CA VAL A 243 -11.63 -18.56 -18.48
C VAL A 243 -11.37 -17.51 -17.40
N GLY A 244 -12.40 -16.86 -16.86
CA GLY A 244 -12.24 -15.69 -15.97
C GLY A 244 -11.46 -15.98 -14.68
N LEU A 245 -11.85 -17.01 -13.93
CA LEU A 245 -11.18 -17.37 -12.66
C LEU A 245 -9.85 -18.10 -12.92
N THR A 246 -9.85 -19.06 -13.85
CA THR A 246 -8.69 -19.90 -14.18
C THR A 246 -7.53 -19.09 -14.74
N GLY A 247 -7.80 -18.12 -15.63
CA GLY A 247 -6.77 -17.26 -16.22
C GLY A 247 -6.12 -16.31 -15.20
N LEU A 248 -6.91 -15.72 -14.29
CA LEU A 248 -6.41 -14.88 -13.20
C LEU A 248 -5.56 -15.69 -12.21
N ILE A 249 -6.01 -16.89 -11.86
CA ILE A 249 -5.30 -17.82 -10.99
C ILE A 249 -3.99 -18.27 -11.67
N SER A 250 -4.02 -18.69 -12.93
CA SER A 250 -2.82 -19.10 -13.68
C SER A 250 -1.80 -17.96 -13.86
N MET A 251 -2.25 -16.71 -14.06
CA MET A 251 -1.35 -15.54 -14.07
C MET A 251 -0.72 -15.30 -12.69
N PHE A 252 -1.50 -15.43 -11.62
CA PHE A 252 -0.99 -15.29 -10.24
C PHE A 252 -0.01 -16.40 -9.87
N PHE A 253 -0.30 -17.66 -10.20
CA PHE A 253 0.60 -18.80 -9.98
C PHE A 253 1.85 -18.75 -10.88
N GLY A 254 1.70 -18.33 -12.14
CA GLY A 254 2.82 -18.11 -13.06
C GLY A 254 3.76 -16.99 -12.57
N TRP A 255 3.21 -15.98 -11.90
CA TRP A 255 4.00 -14.93 -11.25
C TRP A 255 4.63 -15.41 -9.93
N TRP A 256 3.90 -16.12 -9.07
CA TRP A 256 4.44 -16.69 -7.81
C TRP A 256 5.62 -17.65 -8.09
N SER A 257 5.48 -18.51 -9.10
CA SER A 257 6.51 -19.46 -9.53
C SER A 257 7.81 -18.78 -10.01
N ARG A 258 7.74 -17.50 -10.36
CA ARG A 258 8.87 -16.70 -10.86
C ARG A 258 9.88 -16.30 -9.78
N ASN A 259 9.65 -16.65 -8.52
CA ASN A 259 10.53 -16.28 -7.40
C ASN A 259 11.79 -17.18 -7.26
N ASN A 260 12.02 -18.12 -8.18
CA ASN A 260 13.16 -19.04 -8.09
C ASN A 260 14.31 -18.83 -9.09
N ASN A 261 14.19 -17.98 -10.12
CA ASN A 261 15.30 -17.79 -11.06
C ASN A 261 15.43 -16.36 -11.58
N ASN A 262 16.68 -15.91 -11.65
CA ASN A 262 17.19 -14.62 -12.13
C ASN A 262 16.94 -14.37 -13.64
N GLU A 263 15.75 -14.67 -14.15
CA GLU A 263 15.39 -14.36 -15.54
C GLU A 263 15.01 -12.87 -15.68
N ARG A 264 16.07 -12.05 -15.77
CA ARG A 264 15.97 -10.71 -16.32
C ARG A 264 15.61 -10.80 -17.80
N ALA A 265 14.47 -10.18 -18.11
CA ALA A 265 14.13 -9.47 -19.35
C ALA A 265 14.43 -10.13 -20.71
N GLY A 266 13.36 -10.41 -21.47
CA GLY A 266 13.46 -10.60 -22.92
C GLY A 266 12.12 -10.98 -23.53
N LYS A 267 11.67 -12.22 -23.31
CA LYS A 267 10.45 -12.78 -23.92
C LYS A 267 9.27 -12.91 -22.95
N SER A 268 9.52 -13.30 -21.70
CA SER A 268 8.47 -13.50 -20.67
C SER A 268 7.84 -12.22 -20.13
N GLY A 269 8.39 -11.04 -20.43
CA GLY A 269 7.84 -9.74 -20.03
C GLY A 269 6.77 -9.22 -21.01
N TRP A 270 6.97 -9.42 -22.31
CA TRP A 270 6.02 -8.99 -23.34
C TRP A 270 4.78 -9.88 -23.37
N THR A 271 4.94 -11.20 -23.21
CA THR A 271 3.82 -12.14 -23.10
C THR A 271 2.89 -11.79 -21.94
N LEU A 272 3.44 -11.43 -20.77
CA LEU A 272 2.67 -10.97 -19.61
C LEU A 272 1.89 -9.69 -19.90
N ARG A 273 2.50 -8.72 -20.58
CA ARG A 273 1.84 -7.44 -20.93
C ARG A 273 0.70 -7.66 -21.92
N ILE A 274 0.90 -8.46 -22.95
CA ILE A 274 -0.13 -8.80 -23.93
C ILE A 274 -1.27 -9.54 -23.24
N GLY A 275 -0.97 -10.56 -22.43
CA GLY A 275 -1.98 -11.29 -21.66
C GLY A 275 -2.79 -10.38 -20.74
N LEU A 276 -2.14 -9.42 -20.07
CA LEU A 276 -2.81 -8.45 -19.21
C LEU A 276 -3.67 -7.45 -19.98
N ILE A 277 -3.24 -7.00 -21.16
CA ILE A 277 -4.05 -6.14 -22.04
C ILE A 277 -5.29 -6.90 -22.51
N LEU A 278 -5.15 -8.14 -22.96
CA LEU A 278 -6.26 -8.99 -23.39
C LEU A 278 -7.23 -9.28 -22.25
N LEU A 279 -6.72 -9.52 -21.04
CA LEU A 279 -7.53 -9.68 -19.84
C LEU A 279 -8.37 -8.42 -19.53
N LEU A 280 -7.73 -7.24 -19.55
CA LEU A 280 -8.42 -5.97 -19.32
C LEU A 280 -9.47 -5.70 -20.40
N TYR A 281 -9.17 -6.01 -21.66
CA TYR A 281 -10.13 -5.93 -22.77
C TYR A 281 -11.30 -6.91 -22.60
N GLY A 282 -11.03 -8.15 -22.17
CA GLY A 282 -12.05 -9.13 -21.88
C GLY A 282 -13.00 -8.66 -20.77
N ILE A 283 -12.48 -8.07 -19.69
CA ILE A 283 -13.29 -7.49 -18.61
C ILE A 283 -14.18 -6.35 -19.14
N LEU A 284 -13.64 -5.46 -19.98
CA LEU A 284 -14.41 -4.39 -20.63
C LEU A 284 -15.55 -4.97 -21.48
N LEU A 285 -15.25 -5.99 -22.29
CA LEU A 285 -16.22 -6.64 -23.17
C LEU A 285 -17.32 -7.38 -22.40
N GLY A 286 -16.99 -8.04 -21.29
CA GLY A 286 -17.98 -8.69 -20.42
C GLY A 286 -18.85 -7.69 -19.68
N ALA A 287 -18.29 -6.56 -19.23
CA ALA A 287 -19.07 -5.48 -18.64
C ALA A 287 -20.06 -4.88 -19.66
N TYR A 288 -19.60 -4.66 -20.90
CA TYR A 288 -20.47 -4.26 -22.00
C TYR A 288 -21.59 -5.27 -22.26
N ASP A 289 -21.26 -6.57 -22.38
CA ASP A 289 -22.24 -7.64 -22.61
C ASP A 289 -23.29 -7.72 -21.49
N PHE A 290 -22.85 -7.63 -20.23
CA PHE A 290 -23.74 -7.62 -19.08
C PHE A 290 -24.70 -6.44 -19.11
N VAL A 291 -24.19 -5.23 -19.37
CA VAL A 291 -25.00 -4.02 -19.48
C VAL A 291 -25.99 -4.17 -20.63
N TRP A 292 -25.54 -4.58 -21.82
CA TRP A 292 -26.39 -4.79 -22.99
C TRP A 292 -27.52 -5.79 -22.75
N ARG A 293 -27.25 -6.92 -22.07
CA ARG A 293 -28.25 -7.97 -21.86
C ARG A 293 -29.25 -7.68 -20.75
N TYR A 294 -28.80 -7.02 -19.67
CA TYR A 294 -29.56 -6.98 -18.43
C TYR A 294 -29.93 -5.55 -17.98
N LEU A 295 -29.23 -4.52 -18.45
CA LEU A 295 -29.44 -3.12 -18.03
C LEU A 295 -29.83 -2.19 -19.16
N TYR A 296 -29.64 -2.60 -20.42
CA TYR A 296 -30.04 -1.82 -21.58
C TYR A 296 -31.52 -2.00 -21.83
N GLU A 297 -32.30 -1.24 -21.08
CA GLU A 297 -33.69 -0.92 -21.40
C GLU A 297 -33.79 0.58 -21.70
N ASP A 298 -34.81 0.97 -22.47
CA ASP A 298 -35.05 2.36 -22.86
C ASP A 298 -35.08 3.27 -21.62
N LEU A 299 -34.50 4.47 -21.75
CA LEU A 299 -34.33 5.46 -20.66
C LEU A 299 -35.63 5.75 -19.87
N TYR A 300 -36.79 5.64 -20.53
CA TYR A 300 -38.11 5.80 -19.94
C TYR A 300 -38.42 4.70 -18.91
N THR A 301 -38.08 3.45 -19.20
CA THR A 301 -38.27 2.30 -18.31
C THR A 301 -37.34 2.38 -17.09
N VAL A 302 -36.14 2.93 -17.26
CA VAL A 302 -35.19 3.16 -16.16
C VAL A 302 -35.66 4.29 -15.24
N ALA A 303 -36.15 5.41 -15.79
CA ALA A 303 -36.71 6.51 -15.02
C ALA A 303 -37.96 6.08 -14.23
N PHE A 304 -38.82 5.26 -14.83
CA PHE A 304 -39.98 4.65 -14.19
C PHE A 304 -39.55 3.69 -13.05
N GLY A 305 -38.56 2.83 -13.30
CA GLY A 305 -38.03 1.90 -12.29
C GLY A 305 -37.36 2.59 -11.09
N LEU A 306 -36.69 3.73 -11.29
CA LEU A 306 -36.15 4.55 -10.21
C LEU A 306 -37.25 5.17 -9.32
N MET A 307 -38.35 5.62 -9.92
CA MET A 307 -39.52 6.12 -9.18
C MET A 307 -40.23 5.01 -8.39
N GLU A 308 -40.35 3.80 -8.96
CA GLU A 308 -40.90 2.63 -8.25
C GLU A 308 -40.00 2.13 -7.11
N LEU A 309 -38.67 2.12 -7.31
CA LEU A 309 -37.69 1.75 -6.28
C LEU A 309 -37.78 2.68 -5.06
N LEU A 310 -37.92 3.98 -5.29
CA LEU A 310 -38.15 4.97 -4.23
C LEU A 310 -39.53 4.82 -3.56
N ALA A 311 -40.49 4.21 -4.25
CA ALA A 311 -41.83 3.91 -3.75
C ALA A 311 -41.96 2.51 -3.09
N PHE A 312 -40.85 1.79 -2.85
CA PHE A 312 -40.82 0.41 -2.33
C PHE A 312 -41.65 -0.61 -3.15
N GLY A 313 -41.85 -0.35 -4.45
CA GLY A 313 -42.43 -1.30 -5.40
C GLY A 313 -41.40 -2.32 -5.89
N ALA A 314 -41.83 -3.55 -6.17
CA ALA A 314 -40.98 -4.56 -6.79
C ALA A 314 -40.68 -4.18 -8.25
N VAL A 315 -39.45 -3.73 -8.52
CA VAL A 315 -38.97 -3.37 -9.86
C VAL A 315 -39.06 -4.58 -10.80
N GLY A 316 -39.56 -4.40 -12.01
CA GLY A 316 -39.63 -5.46 -13.04
C GLY A 316 -38.25 -5.96 -13.51
N ASN A 317 -37.20 -5.14 -13.44
CA ASN A 317 -35.82 -5.50 -13.79
C ASN A 317 -34.96 -5.74 -12.54
N TRP A 318 -34.69 -7.01 -12.23
CA TRP A 318 -33.90 -7.44 -11.08
C TRP A 318 -32.44 -6.94 -11.13
N ALA A 319 -31.86 -6.79 -12.34
CA ALA A 319 -30.46 -6.39 -12.50
C ALA A 319 -30.26 -4.91 -12.16
N LEU A 320 -31.19 -4.04 -12.56
CA LEU A 320 -31.16 -2.62 -12.20
C LEU A 320 -31.23 -2.42 -10.69
N THR A 321 -32.10 -3.17 -10.00
CA THR A 321 -32.21 -3.15 -8.53
C THR A 321 -30.90 -3.57 -7.86
N LEU A 322 -30.30 -4.67 -8.31
CA LEU A 322 -29.03 -5.16 -7.76
C LEU A 322 -27.88 -4.16 -7.96
N VAL A 323 -27.74 -3.60 -9.17
CA VAL A 323 -26.67 -2.63 -9.46
C VAL A 323 -26.86 -1.34 -8.67
N SER A 324 -28.09 -0.86 -8.53
CA SER A 324 -28.42 0.33 -7.73
C SER A 324 -28.12 0.10 -6.24
N ALA A 325 -28.50 -1.05 -5.70
CA ALA A 325 -28.16 -1.45 -4.33
C ALA A 325 -26.63 -1.58 -4.14
N ALA A 326 -25.92 -2.14 -5.12
CA ALA A 326 -24.47 -2.28 -5.08
C ALA A 326 -23.75 -0.91 -5.19
N LEU A 327 -24.27 0.04 -5.97
CA LEU A 327 -23.78 1.42 -6.02
C LEU A 327 -23.94 2.11 -4.67
N LEU A 328 -25.12 1.99 -4.05
CA LEU A 328 -25.36 2.53 -2.71
C LEU A 328 -24.40 1.91 -1.68
N LEU A 329 -24.23 0.59 -1.71
CA LEU A 329 -23.26 -0.11 -0.87
C LEU A 329 -21.82 0.37 -1.14
N SER A 330 -21.46 0.61 -2.41
CA SER A 330 -20.13 1.13 -2.79
C SER A 330 -19.86 2.50 -2.16
N VAL A 331 -20.85 3.40 -2.20
CA VAL A 331 -20.76 4.72 -1.58
C VAL A 331 -20.64 4.60 -0.06
N LEU A 332 -21.45 3.74 0.58
CA LEU A 332 -21.37 3.51 2.03
C LEU A 332 -20.00 2.97 2.44
N ILE A 333 -19.46 1.98 1.72
CA ILE A 333 -18.12 1.44 1.96
C ILE A 333 -17.06 2.53 1.74
N GLY A 334 -17.19 3.37 0.70
CA GLY A 334 -16.26 4.46 0.43
C GLY A 334 -16.23 5.54 1.51
N LEU A 335 -17.37 5.80 2.16
CA LEU A 335 -17.51 6.81 3.22
C LEU A 335 -17.08 6.29 4.59
N LEU A 336 -17.40 5.04 4.91
CA LEU A 336 -17.19 4.47 6.25
C LEU A 336 -15.96 3.56 6.35
N GLY A 337 -15.52 3.01 5.23
CA GLY A 337 -14.45 2.00 5.17
C GLY A 337 -13.06 2.61 5.31
N ASN A 338 -12.21 1.94 6.07
CA ASN A 338 -10.77 2.23 6.09
C ASN A 338 -10.03 1.25 5.19
N ILE A 339 -9.45 1.79 4.10
CA ILE A 339 -8.78 0.99 3.08
C ILE A 339 -7.58 0.19 3.64
N ASN A 340 -6.91 0.67 4.68
CA ASN A 340 -5.77 -0.04 5.27
C ASN A 340 -6.24 -1.26 6.09
N HIS A 341 -7.41 -1.19 6.71
CA HIS A 341 -7.98 -2.30 7.50
C HIS A 341 -8.61 -3.39 6.63
N VAL A 342 -9.19 -3.02 5.49
CA VAL A 342 -9.79 -3.98 4.55
C VAL A 342 -8.71 -4.72 3.73
N SER A 343 -7.52 -4.13 3.58
CA SER A 343 -6.43 -4.71 2.80
C SER A 343 -5.70 -5.86 3.49
N MET A 344 -4.91 -6.61 2.71
CA MET A 344 -4.02 -7.65 3.20
C MET A 344 -2.99 -7.15 4.22
N HIS A 345 -2.72 -5.83 4.26
CA HIS A 345 -1.88 -5.22 5.28
C HIS A 345 -2.35 -5.56 6.69
N ARG A 346 -3.65 -5.50 6.99
CA ARG A 346 -4.13 -5.75 8.36
C ARG A 346 -3.91 -7.19 8.79
N TYR A 347 -4.20 -8.15 7.91
CA TYR A 347 -3.91 -9.55 8.18
C TYR A 347 -2.42 -9.78 8.41
N TYR A 348 -1.58 -9.20 7.54
CA TYR A 348 -0.13 -9.29 7.64
C TYR A 348 0.42 -8.69 8.95
N ARG A 349 -0.08 -7.51 9.33
CA ARG A 349 0.23 -6.83 10.59
C ARG A 349 -0.09 -7.71 11.78
N ASP A 350 -1.30 -8.27 11.84
CA ASP A 350 -1.77 -9.01 13.00
C ASP A 350 -0.95 -10.31 13.19
N ARG A 351 -0.54 -10.95 12.08
CA ARG A 351 0.38 -12.10 12.10
C ARG A 351 1.78 -11.76 12.57
N LEU A 352 2.31 -10.61 12.14
CA LEU A 352 3.63 -10.15 12.58
C LEU A 352 3.62 -9.71 14.05
N LEU A 353 2.55 -9.04 14.51
CA LEU A 353 2.33 -8.68 15.90
C LEU A 353 2.36 -9.94 16.78
N GLU A 354 1.61 -10.96 16.40
CA GLU A 354 1.52 -12.24 17.13
C GLU A 354 2.88 -12.94 17.25
N ALA A 355 3.69 -12.91 16.18
CA ALA A 355 5.00 -13.54 16.16
C ALA A 355 6.07 -12.78 16.96
N TYR A 356 6.08 -11.44 16.90
CA TYR A 356 7.20 -10.62 17.41
C TYR A 356 6.88 -9.78 18.64
N MET A 357 5.61 -9.48 18.92
CA MET A 357 5.18 -8.74 20.12
C MET A 357 4.47 -9.67 21.10
N MET A 358 5.19 -10.72 21.54
CA MET A 358 4.70 -11.65 22.54
C MET A 358 4.21 -10.92 23.79
N ARG A 359 3.05 -11.31 24.30
CA ARG A 359 2.55 -10.82 25.58
C ARG A 359 3.35 -11.49 26.71
N PRO A 360 4.07 -10.73 27.56
CA PRO A 360 4.78 -11.33 28.69
C PRO A 360 3.76 -11.95 29.68
N GLU A 361 3.93 -13.22 30.01
CA GLU A 361 3.26 -13.82 31.17
C GLU A 361 3.97 -13.30 32.44
N SER A 362 3.47 -12.22 33.03
CA SER A 362 3.87 -11.76 34.36
C SER A 362 2.64 -11.57 35.26
N PRO A 363 2.76 -11.90 36.56
CA PRO A 363 1.68 -11.69 37.52
C PRO A 363 1.43 -10.20 37.65
N VAL A 364 0.14 -9.85 37.66
CA VAL A 364 -0.37 -8.48 37.73
C VAL A 364 0.20 -7.77 38.94
N THR A 365 1.23 -6.96 38.73
CA THR A 365 1.52 -5.84 39.60
C THR A 365 1.39 -4.61 38.74
N ASP A 366 0.32 -3.88 39.02
CA ASP A 366 -0.10 -2.61 38.43
C ASP A 366 -1.02 -2.64 37.19
N ASN A 367 -2.04 -1.79 37.26
CA ASN A 367 -3.36 -1.94 36.65
C ASN A 367 -3.45 -1.45 35.18
N LYS A 368 -2.37 -1.51 34.41
CA LYS A 368 -2.37 -1.12 32.99
C LYS A 368 -1.60 -2.13 32.13
N LYS A 369 -2.18 -3.31 31.93
CA LYS A 369 -1.76 -4.19 30.83
C LYS A 369 -2.05 -3.48 29.51
N VAL A 370 -1.02 -2.89 28.88
CA VAL A 370 -1.16 -2.35 27.53
C VAL A 370 -1.26 -3.53 26.58
N ASP A 371 -2.32 -3.58 25.77
CA ASP A 371 -2.42 -4.60 24.72
C ASP A 371 -1.36 -4.31 23.65
N ALA A 372 -0.65 -5.34 23.18
CA ALA A 372 0.31 -5.22 22.09
C ALA A 372 -0.32 -4.59 20.84
N ASP A 373 -1.62 -4.82 20.59
CA ASP A 373 -2.38 -4.23 19.48
C ASP A 373 -2.57 -2.71 19.61
N ARG A 374 -2.44 -2.16 20.82
CA ARG A 374 -2.63 -0.73 21.15
C ARG A 374 -1.37 -0.10 21.75
N PHE A 375 -0.20 -0.66 21.46
CA PHE A 375 1.06 -0.06 21.87
C PHE A 375 1.45 1.05 20.89
N TYR A 376 1.00 2.28 21.20
CA TYR A 376 1.22 3.45 20.34
C TYR A 376 2.66 3.96 20.41
N LEU A 377 3.18 4.51 19.31
CA LEU A 377 4.54 5.05 19.25
C LEU A 377 4.79 6.13 20.31
N ARG A 378 3.78 6.97 20.56
CA ARG A 378 3.83 8.02 21.60
C ARG A 378 3.95 7.47 23.02
N ASP A 379 3.52 6.23 23.24
CA ASP A 379 3.48 5.59 24.57
C ASP A 379 4.76 4.78 24.83
N ILE A 380 5.71 4.76 23.89
CA ILE A 380 7.00 4.08 24.07
C ILE A 380 7.80 4.84 25.15
N PRO A 381 7.99 4.24 26.35
CA PRO A 381 8.68 4.92 27.42
C PRO A 381 10.16 5.11 27.08
N GLN A 382 10.79 6.09 27.69
CA GLN A 382 12.24 6.18 27.67
C GLN A 382 12.79 5.19 28.70
N THR A 383 13.54 4.20 28.24
CA THR A 383 14.20 3.20 29.08
C THR A 383 15.71 3.20 28.81
N SER A 384 16.43 2.22 29.35
CA SER A 384 17.81 1.94 28.97
C SER A 384 17.95 1.42 27.53
N ALA A 385 16.86 1.06 26.85
CA ALA A 385 16.88 0.65 25.45
C ALA A 385 17.15 1.84 24.51
N PRO A 386 17.77 1.60 23.33
CA PRO A 386 18.05 2.66 22.36
C PRO A 386 16.77 3.29 21.78
N TYR A 387 16.89 4.55 21.33
CA TYR A 387 15.82 5.25 20.65
C TYR A 387 15.54 4.62 19.28
N HIS A 388 14.34 4.06 19.13
CA HIS A 388 13.98 3.25 17.97
C HIS A 388 13.47 4.10 16.80
N ILE A 389 14.13 4.00 15.66
CA ILE A 389 13.72 4.59 14.38
C ILE A 389 13.39 3.45 13.41
N ILE A 390 12.16 3.44 12.93
CA ILE A 390 11.67 2.48 11.93
C ILE A 390 11.65 3.19 10.57
N ASN A 391 12.50 2.73 9.66
CA ASN A 391 12.61 3.30 8.32
C ASN A 391 11.63 2.63 7.37
N THR A 392 11.00 3.42 6.52
CA THR A 392 10.06 2.98 5.50
C THR A 392 10.28 3.77 4.21
N ASN A 393 9.64 3.33 3.13
CA ASN A 393 9.71 4.01 1.85
C ASN A 393 8.35 4.63 1.50
N MET A 394 8.31 5.96 1.44
CA MET A 394 7.19 6.70 0.89
C MET A 394 7.27 6.69 -0.64
N ASN A 395 6.18 6.34 -1.31
CA ASN A 395 6.11 6.35 -2.76
C ASN A 395 5.94 7.77 -3.31
N THR A 396 6.78 8.17 -4.27
CA THR A 396 6.78 9.52 -4.85
C THR A 396 6.54 9.55 -6.36
N ILE A 397 6.10 8.45 -6.98
CA ILE A 397 5.86 8.35 -8.43
C ILE A 397 4.84 9.36 -8.99
N ALA A 398 3.96 9.90 -8.15
CA ALA A 398 2.96 10.89 -8.51
C ALA A 398 3.32 12.30 -8.01
N SER A 399 4.54 12.51 -7.49
CA SER A 399 4.99 13.81 -7.00
C SER A 399 5.03 14.84 -8.14
N ALA A 400 4.67 16.10 -7.83
CA ALA A 400 4.83 17.22 -8.74
C ALA A 400 6.32 17.49 -9.05
N ASP A 401 7.20 17.28 -8.07
CA ASP A 401 8.65 17.39 -8.23
C ASP A 401 9.19 16.25 -9.12
N ALA A 402 9.85 16.63 -10.22
CA ALA A 402 10.44 15.69 -11.16
C ALA A 402 11.54 14.81 -10.54
N LYS A 403 12.37 15.34 -9.64
CA LYS A 403 13.46 14.59 -9.00
C LYS A 403 12.90 13.46 -8.13
N LEU A 404 11.91 13.78 -7.30
CA LEU A 404 11.22 12.79 -6.47
C LEU A 404 10.50 11.76 -7.33
N ARG A 405 9.76 12.20 -8.35
CA ARG A 405 9.04 11.31 -9.28
C ARG A 405 9.96 10.34 -10.03
N ILE A 406 11.15 10.79 -10.45
CA ILE A 406 12.14 9.94 -11.11
C ILE A 406 12.71 8.91 -10.13
N ARG A 407 13.06 9.35 -8.91
CA ARG A 407 13.53 8.47 -7.84
C ARG A 407 12.48 7.41 -7.46
N GLY A 408 11.20 7.78 -7.48
CA GLY A 408 10.06 6.88 -7.25
C GLY A 408 9.78 6.56 -5.78
N GLY A 409 10.66 6.94 -4.86
CA GLY A 409 10.40 6.89 -3.43
C GLY A 409 11.28 7.85 -2.62
N ASP A 410 10.95 8.02 -1.35
CA ASP A 410 11.74 8.74 -0.36
C ASP A 410 11.70 8.03 1.01
N ASN A 411 12.68 8.32 1.86
CA ASN A 411 12.73 7.79 3.22
C ASN A 411 11.63 8.43 4.06
N PHE A 412 10.85 7.60 4.75
CA PHE A 412 9.88 8.02 5.75
C PHE A 412 10.13 7.25 7.03
N ILE A 413 10.21 7.94 8.16
CA ILE A 413 10.49 7.32 9.46
C ILE A 413 9.27 7.33 10.36
N PHE A 414 9.19 6.29 11.19
CA PHE A 414 8.35 6.23 12.38
C PHE A 414 9.27 6.12 13.59
N SER A 415 9.17 7.04 14.53
CA SER A 415 9.90 7.00 15.81
C SER A 415 8.94 7.35 16.95
N PRO A 416 9.32 7.17 18.23
CA PRO A 416 8.46 7.53 19.36
C PRO A 416 7.99 9.00 19.34
N LEU A 417 8.87 9.94 18.97
CA LEU A 417 8.56 11.37 19.02
C LEU A 417 7.89 11.87 17.74
N PHE A 418 8.38 11.47 16.56
CA PHE A 418 7.96 12.03 15.28
C PHE A 418 7.79 10.98 14.19
N CYS A 419 6.87 11.24 13.26
CA CYS A 419 6.72 10.49 12.01
C CYS A 419 6.79 11.44 10.83
N GLY A 420 7.50 11.07 9.76
CA GLY A 420 7.62 11.94 8.61
C GLY A 420 8.86 11.69 7.75
N SER A 421 9.13 12.65 6.88
CA SER A 421 10.27 12.68 5.98
C SER A 421 10.71 14.13 5.76
N ARG A 422 11.93 14.33 5.24
CA ARG A 422 12.39 15.66 4.84
C ARG A 422 11.46 16.34 3.83
N VAL A 423 10.81 15.56 2.96
CA VAL A 423 9.91 16.09 1.92
C VAL A 423 8.53 16.47 2.49
N THR A 424 8.01 15.69 3.45
CA THR A 424 6.70 15.94 4.07
C THR A 424 6.76 16.86 5.27
N GLY A 425 7.95 17.10 5.83
CA GLY A 425 8.11 17.52 7.21
C GLY A 425 7.78 16.38 8.18
N TYR A 426 7.98 16.65 9.47
CA TYR A 426 7.79 15.68 10.55
C TYR A 426 6.61 16.08 11.44
N ALA A 427 5.68 15.17 11.69
CA ALA A 427 4.58 15.37 12.62
C ALA A 427 4.90 14.74 13.98
N ALA A 428 4.61 15.42 15.08
CA ALA A 428 4.76 14.85 16.42
C ALA A 428 3.68 13.78 16.69
N ASN A 429 4.03 12.69 17.37
CA ASN A 429 3.06 11.64 17.74
C ASN A 429 2.20 11.99 18.94
N ALA A 430 2.72 12.83 19.85
CA ALA A 430 1.99 13.28 21.02
C ALA A 430 1.00 14.40 20.66
N ASP A 431 -0.16 14.39 21.31
CA ASP A 431 -1.07 15.53 21.27
C ASP A 431 -0.41 16.74 21.94
N ARG A 432 -0.61 17.92 21.36
CA ARG A 432 -0.05 19.18 21.85
C ARG A 432 -1.14 20.22 22.00
N VAL A 433 -0.89 21.24 22.82
CA VAL A 433 -1.77 22.40 22.95
C VAL A 433 -0.98 23.63 22.56
N CYS A 434 -1.51 24.40 21.61
CA CYS A 434 -0.94 25.67 21.17
C CYS A 434 -2.03 26.73 21.19
N ASN A 435 -1.79 27.85 21.87
CA ASN A 435 -2.75 28.96 21.98
C ASN A 435 -4.17 28.50 22.39
N GLY A 436 -4.25 27.56 23.33
CA GLY A 436 -5.53 26.98 23.79
C GLY A 436 -6.22 26.02 22.81
N LYS A 437 -5.64 25.75 21.63
CA LYS A 437 -6.14 24.77 20.66
C LYS A 437 -5.37 23.47 20.73
N LYS A 438 -6.10 22.36 20.75
CA LYS A 438 -5.53 21.01 20.67
C LYS A 438 -5.05 20.72 19.25
N ILE A 439 -3.77 20.40 19.10
CA ILE A 439 -3.17 19.85 17.89
C ILE A 439 -3.04 18.36 18.11
N ASN A 440 -3.77 17.57 17.32
CA ASN A 440 -3.72 16.12 17.40
C ASN A 440 -2.35 15.62 16.94
N GLY A 441 -1.84 14.60 17.61
CA GLY A 441 -0.65 13.88 17.19
C GLY A 441 -0.85 13.21 15.83
N TYR A 442 0.24 12.73 15.24
CA TYR A 442 0.23 12.03 13.97
C TYR A 442 -0.82 10.92 13.92
N LEU A 443 -1.70 10.96 12.91
CA LEU A 443 -2.90 10.11 12.80
C LEU A 443 -3.78 10.10 14.06
N GLY A 444 -3.93 11.24 14.74
CA GLY A 444 -4.66 11.31 16.02
C GLY A 444 -3.96 10.62 17.18
N GLY A 445 -2.66 10.34 17.07
CA GLY A 445 -1.90 9.57 18.06
C GLY A 445 -2.20 8.07 18.06
N THR A 446 -2.80 7.56 16.96
CA THR A 446 -3.20 6.14 16.85
C THR A 446 -2.19 5.25 16.13
N MET A 447 -1.05 5.80 15.69
CA MET A 447 0.01 5.01 15.06
C MET A 447 0.65 4.08 16.09
N ASP A 448 0.41 2.78 15.94
CA ASP A 448 0.97 1.72 16.78
C ASP A 448 2.26 1.13 16.22
N LEU A 449 3.07 0.58 17.13
CA LEU A 449 4.37 0.00 16.81
C LEU A 449 4.24 -1.13 15.76
N ALA A 450 3.21 -1.97 15.90
CA ALA A 450 2.97 -3.08 14.99
C ALA A 450 2.66 -2.63 13.56
N THR A 451 1.81 -1.62 13.41
CA THR A 451 1.56 -0.98 12.12
C THR A 451 2.85 -0.39 11.55
N ALA A 452 3.61 0.38 12.33
CA ALA A 452 4.83 1.04 11.87
C ALA A 452 5.87 0.04 11.31
N PHE A 453 6.17 -1.04 12.05
CA PHE A 453 7.15 -2.02 11.57
C PHE A 453 6.60 -2.92 10.46
N THR A 454 5.27 -3.12 10.40
CA THR A 454 4.63 -3.84 9.29
C THR A 454 4.72 -3.03 7.99
N ILE A 455 4.51 -1.71 8.05
CA ILE A 455 4.74 -0.80 6.91
C ILE A 455 6.18 -0.92 6.42
N SER A 456 7.15 -0.98 7.35
CA SER A 456 8.57 -1.23 7.02
C SER A 456 8.82 -2.59 6.37
N GLY A 457 8.03 -3.60 6.72
CA GLY A 457 8.09 -4.96 6.19
C GLY A 457 7.33 -5.19 4.87
N ALA A 458 6.59 -4.20 4.37
CA ALA A 458 5.73 -4.34 3.20
C ALA A 458 6.53 -4.62 1.91
N ALA A 459 6.68 -5.90 1.57
CA ALA A 459 7.46 -6.35 0.41
C ALA A 459 6.67 -6.35 -0.92
N VAL A 460 5.33 -6.37 -0.85
CA VAL A 460 4.44 -6.44 -2.03
C VAL A 460 3.56 -5.20 -2.06
N ASP A 461 3.84 -4.30 -2.99
CA ASP A 461 3.04 -3.10 -3.25
C ASP A 461 2.90 -2.86 -4.76
N PRO A 462 1.76 -2.32 -5.25
CA PRO A 462 1.55 -1.98 -6.66
C PRO A 462 2.63 -1.10 -7.29
N ASN A 463 3.37 -0.30 -6.50
CA ASN A 463 4.25 0.75 -7.02
C ASN A 463 5.73 0.59 -6.67
N THR A 464 6.19 -0.62 -6.38
CA THR A 464 7.63 -0.90 -6.18
C THR A 464 8.39 -0.90 -7.51
N GLY A 465 9.73 -0.87 -7.45
CA GLY A 465 10.58 -0.93 -8.65
C GLY A 465 10.34 -2.16 -9.55
N VAL A 466 9.87 -3.27 -8.98
CA VAL A 466 9.56 -4.53 -9.71
C VAL A 466 8.13 -4.55 -10.25
N THR A 467 7.19 -3.87 -9.58
CA THR A 467 5.75 -3.83 -9.95
C THR A 467 5.34 -2.55 -10.70
N ARG A 468 6.30 -1.70 -11.07
CA ARG A 468 6.10 -0.36 -11.68
C ARG A 468 5.28 -0.32 -12.98
N SER A 469 4.97 -1.44 -13.63
CA SER A 469 4.11 -1.40 -14.81
C SER A 469 2.68 -1.01 -14.42
N ARG A 470 2.17 0.09 -14.98
CA ARG A 470 0.82 0.62 -14.67
C ARG A 470 -0.31 -0.43 -14.72
N PRO A 471 -0.37 -1.33 -15.72
CA PRO A 471 -1.43 -2.32 -15.76
C PRO A 471 -1.36 -3.33 -14.60
N LEU A 472 -0.15 -3.75 -14.22
CA LEU A 472 0.05 -4.66 -13.10
C LEU A 472 -0.28 -3.98 -11.77
N ALA A 473 0.18 -2.74 -11.59
CA ALA A 473 -0.14 -1.93 -10.41
C ALA A 473 -1.65 -1.76 -10.24
N PHE A 474 -2.37 -1.48 -11.35
CA PHE A 474 -3.82 -1.42 -11.36
C PHE A 474 -4.46 -2.75 -10.95
N LEU A 475 -4.03 -3.87 -11.54
CA LEU A 475 -4.57 -5.20 -11.20
C LEU A 475 -4.31 -5.58 -9.75
N MET A 476 -3.10 -5.31 -9.23
CA MET A 476 -2.77 -5.54 -7.82
C MET A 476 -3.62 -4.68 -6.88
N CYS A 477 -3.89 -3.42 -7.26
CA CYS A 477 -4.78 -2.55 -6.52
C CYS A 477 -6.23 -3.08 -6.56
N LEU A 478 -6.72 -3.46 -7.74
CA LEU A 478 -8.07 -4.01 -7.94
C LEU A 478 -8.27 -5.29 -7.11
N LEU A 479 -7.30 -6.20 -7.15
CA LEU A 479 -7.34 -7.47 -6.40
C LEU A 479 -6.87 -7.32 -4.94
N ASN A 480 -6.63 -6.10 -4.45
CA ASN A 480 -6.20 -5.82 -3.09
C ASN A 480 -4.92 -6.57 -2.66
N VAL A 481 -4.08 -6.94 -3.63
CA VAL A 481 -2.78 -7.57 -3.41
C VAL A 481 -1.76 -6.48 -3.11
N ARG A 482 -1.88 -5.89 -1.91
CA ARG A 482 -0.98 -4.85 -1.42
C ARG A 482 -0.77 -4.96 0.09
N LEU A 483 0.47 -4.71 0.49
CA LEU A 483 0.88 -4.59 1.89
C LEU A 483 1.25 -3.13 2.25
N GLY A 484 1.29 -2.21 1.27
CA GLY A 484 1.51 -0.79 1.54
C GLY A 484 0.35 -0.15 2.32
N TYR A 485 0.64 1.00 2.91
CA TYR A 485 -0.25 1.70 3.82
C TYR A 485 -0.46 3.13 3.34
N TRP A 486 -1.71 3.57 3.30
CA TRP A 486 -2.08 4.92 2.89
C TRP A 486 -2.15 5.84 4.11
N ILE A 487 -1.50 6.98 4.01
CA ILE A 487 -1.44 8.00 5.06
C ILE A 487 -1.96 9.28 4.42
N ARG A 488 -2.81 10.02 5.14
CA ARG A 488 -3.41 11.27 4.69
C ARG A 488 -2.83 12.45 5.46
#